data_AF-A0A1N7L787-F1
#
_entry.id   AF-A0A1N7L787-F1
#
_cell.length_a   1.000
_cell.length_b   1.000
_cell.length_c   1.000
_cell.angle_alpha   90.00
_cell.angle_beta   90.00
_cell.angle_gamma   90.00
#
_symmetry.space_group_name_H-M   'P 1'
#
loop_
_entity.id
_entity.type
_entity.pdbx_description
1 polymer ?
#
loop_
_entity_poly.entity_id
_entity_poly.type
_entity_poly.pdbx_seq_one_letter_code
_entity_poly.pdbx_strand_id
1 'polypeptide(L)'
;MYQNKYIASLHKKNYFYPPFYSEKMKKDIKIGYEHFKSISELSETEKKLFERAKKARETGYAPYSNFLVGCAVLLENEEIYTGSNQENAAYPSGLCAERTALFWIGANFPNEVIKKIFIIGGPREFSEKTPPIPPCGACRQSLMEYETKQNEDIEVYFSNLNEEVFKVNSIKNLLPFYFDATFL
;
A
#
# COMPACT_ATOMS: atom_id res chain seq x y z
N MET A 1 -29.27 -29.83 -75.45
CA MET A 1 -28.28 -30.46 -76.35
C MET A 1 -27.40 -29.34 -76.92
N TYR A 2 -26.06 -29.48 -76.77
CA TYR A 2 -24.95 -28.64 -77.29
C TYR A 2 -24.76 -27.23 -76.67
N GLN A 3 -23.79 -27.00 -75.76
CA GLN A 3 -22.30 -26.90 -75.83
C GLN A 3 -21.74 -25.58 -76.39
N ASN A 4 -21.09 -24.79 -75.52
CA ASN A 4 -19.67 -24.33 -75.52
C ASN A 4 -19.54 -22.93 -74.86
N LYS A 5 -18.95 -22.83 -73.67
CA LYS A 5 -17.52 -22.53 -73.36
C LYS A 5 -17.06 -21.15 -73.84
N TYR A 6 -16.69 -20.25 -72.91
CA TYR A 6 -15.34 -19.66 -72.78
C TYR A 6 -15.23 -18.77 -71.53
N ILE A 7 -14.49 -19.31 -70.56
CA ILE A 7 -13.57 -18.72 -69.56
C ILE A 7 -13.52 -17.18 -69.47
N ALA A 8 -13.79 -16.63 -68.28
CA ALA A 8 -13.20 -15.38 -67.81
C ALA A 8 -12.90 -15.45 -66.29
N SER A 9 -11.63 -15.74 -66.00
CA SER A 9 -10.81 -15.41 -64.82
C SER A 9 -11.51 -14.81 -63.59
N LEU A 10 -11.60 -15.62 -62.53
CA LEU A 10 -11.85 -15.20 -61.15
C LEU A 10 -10.65 -14.40 -60.62
N HIS A 11 -10.73 -13.07 -60.64
CA HIS A 11 -9.86 -12.21 -59.84
C HIS A 11 -10.21 -12.37 -58.36
N LYS A 12 -9.53 -13.30 -57.67
CA LYS A 12 -9.44 -13.32 -56.21
C LYS A 12 -8.80 -12.00 -55.76
N LYS A 13 -9.61 -11.06 -55.28
CA LYS A 13 -9.10 -9.95 -54.46
C LYS A 13 -8.60 -10.56 -53.16
N ASN A 14 -7.30 -10.81 -53.09
CA ASN A 14 -6.59 -11.09 -51.85
C ASN A 14 -6.69 -9.83 -50.99
N TYR A 15 -7.65 -9.81 -50.06
CA TYR A 15 -7.63 -8.88 -48.94
C TYR A 15 -6.44 -9.27 -48.07
N PHE A 16 -5.30 -8.62 -48.32
CA PHE A 16 -4.11 -8.71 -47.50
C PHE A 16 -4.44 -7.99 -46.18
N TYR A 17 -4.95 -8.71 -45.18
CA TYR A 17 -4.92 -8.21 -43.81
C TYR A 17 -3.46 -8.28 -43.36
N PRO A 18 -2.78 -7.13 -43.13
CA PRO A 18 -1.45 -7.18 -42.56
C PRO A 18 -1.55 -7.88 -41.20
N PRO A 19 -0.59 -8.75 -40.84
CA PRO A 19 -0.58 -9.32 -39.52
C PRO A 19 -0.45 -8.16 -38.53
N PHE A 20 -1.46 -7.96 -37.69
CA PHE A 20 -1.39 -7.10 -36.52
C PHE A 20 -0.36 -7.70 -35.55
N TYR A 21 0.92 -7.55 -35.85
CA TYR A 21 1.97 -7.68 -34.85
C TYR A 21 1.89 -6.41 -34.01
N SER A 22 1.08 -6.44 -32.95
CA SER A 22 1.18 -5.42 -31.92
C SER A 22 2.53 -5.64 -31.24
N GLU A 23 3.52 -4.82 -31.58
CA GLU A 23 4.76 -4.79 -30.83
C GLU A 23 4.42 -4.52 -29.35
N LYS A 24 4.91 -5.40 -28.48
CA LYS A 24 4.68 -5.30 -27.04
C LYS A 24 5.30 -3.99 -26.54
N MET A 25 4.47 -3.01 -26.19
CA MET A 25 4.94 -1.77 -25.56
C MET A 25 5.46 -2.07 -24.16
N LYS A 26 6.78 -1.98 -23.97
CA LYS A 26 7.42 -2.06 -22.67
C LYS A 26 7.41 -0.68 -22.01
N LYS A 27 6.92 -0.59 -20.78
CA LYS A 27 6.99 0.59 -19.92
C LYS A 27 7.57 0.19 -18.57
N ASP A 28 8.39 1.06 -17.99
CA ASP A 28 8.99 0.86 -16.67
C ASP A 28 8.38 1.86 -15.67
N ILE A 29 8.20 1.43 -14.42
CA ILE A 29 7.76 2.27 -13.30
C ILE A 29 8.98 2.43 -12.37
N LYS A 30 9.34 3.68 -12.04
CA LYS A 30 10.37 3.98 -11.05
C LYS A 30 9.71 4.32 -9.73
N ILE A 31 10.12 3.64 -8.66
CA ILE A 31 9.62 3.85 -7.31
C ILE A 31 10.69 4.61 -6.51
N GLY A 32 10.33 5.78 -5.99
CA GLY A 32 11.17 6.57 -5.09
C GLY A 32 10.85 6.29 -3.62
N TYR A 33 11.88 6.27 -2.78
CA TYR A 33 11.77 6.18 -1.33
C TYR A 33 12.95 6.90 -0.67
N GLU A 34 12.77 7.28 0.59
CA GLU A 34 13.82 7.83 1.45
C GLU A 34 14.16 6.79 2.53
N HIS A 35 15.44 6.72 2.90
CA HIS A 35 15.94 5.81 3.93
C HIS A 35 16.73 6.61 4.97
N PHE A 36 16.28 6.54 6.21
CA PHE A 36 16.87 7.18 7.37
C PHE A 36 17.47 6.10 8.28
N LYS A 37 18.73 6.27 8.68
CA LYS A 37 19.41 5.32 9.57
C LYS A 37 18.98 5.46 11.02
N SER A 38 18.44 6.62 11.37
CA SER A 38 17.93 6.92 12.71
C SER A 38 16.81 7.96 12.64
N ILE A 39 15.90 7.94 13.62
CA ILE A 39 14.86 8.95 13.82
C ILE A 39 15.42 10.37 14.03
N SER A 40 16.71 10.54 14.34
CA SER A 40 17.34 11.86 14.46
C SER A 40 17.28 12.68 13.18
N GLU A 41 17.21 12.00 12.03
CA GLU A 41 17.16 12.62 10.69
C GLU A 41 15.75 13.07 10.29
N LEU A 42 14.73 12.68 11.09
CA LEU A 42 13.34 13.05 10.85
C LEU A 42 13.01 14.45 11.37
N SER A 43 11.95 15.04 10.85
CA SER A 43 11.34 16.27 11.40
C SER A 43 10.71 16.02 12.76
N GLU A 44 10.41 17.08 13.51
CA GLU A 44 9.80 16.97 14.84
C GLU A 44 8.41 16.31 14.82
N THR A 45 7.60 16.59 13.80
CA THR A 45 6.31 15.93 13.60
C THR A 45 6.46 14.42 13.37
N GLU A 46 7.44 14.02 12.57
CA GLU A 46 7.71 12.61 12.26
C GLU A 46 8.29 11.87 13.47
N LYS A 47 9.15 12.50 14.28
CA LYS A 47 9.59 11.95 15.56
C LYS A 47 8.42 11.75 16.51
N LYS A 48 7.49 12.71 16.58
CA LYS A 48 6.26 12.57 17.39
C LYS A 48 5.41 11.39 16.91
N LEU A 49 5.27 11.19 15.60
CA LEU A 49 4.58 10.02 15.04
C LEU A 49 5.28 8.70 15.39
N PHE A 50 6.60 8.64 15.26
CA PHE A 50 7.40 7.48 15.66
C PHE A 50 7.15 7.11 17.12
N GLU A 51 7.27 8.06 18.05
CA GLU A 51 7.05 7.81 19.47
C GLU A 51 5.62 7.36 19.79
N ARG A 52 4.63 7.96 19.12
CA ARG A 52 3.22 7.56 19.26
C ARG A 52 2.98 6.14 18.75
N ALA A 53 3.57 5.76 17.62
CA ALA A 53 3.48 4.41 17.07
C ALA A 53 4.20 3.39 17.95
N LYS A 54 5.40 3.73 18.46
CA LYS A 54 6.20 2.90 19.38
C LYS A 54 5.44 2.63 20.66
N LYS A 55 4.80 3.65 21.25
CA LYS A 55 3.93 3.47 22.41
C LYS A 55 2.70 2.63 22.09
N ALA A 56 2.08 2.81 20.93
CA ALA A 56 0.90 2.04 20.53
C ALA A 56 1.21 0.55 20.37
N ARG A 57 2.39 0.21 19.84
CA ARG A 57 2.88 -1.16 19.69
C ARG A 57 2.78 -1.98 20.99
N GLU A 58 3.08 -1.36 22.13
CA GLU A 58 3.05 -2.02 23.44
C GLU A 58 1.64 -2.50 23.87
N THR A 59 0.59 -1.99 23.21
CA THR A 59 -0.80 -2.40 23.44
C THR A 59 -1.27 -3.53 22.51
N GLY A 60 -0.40 -4.02 21.63
CA GLY A 60 -0.76 -5.05 20.64
C GLY A 60 -1.17 -6.37 21.31
N TYR A 61 -2.34 -6.88 20.94
CA TYR A 61 -2.79 -8.21 21.33
C TYR A 61 -2.26 -9.21 20.30
N ALA A 62 -1.13 -9.84 20.60
CA ALA A 62 -0.50 -10.83 19.73
C ALA A 62 0.05 -12.04 20.50
N PRO A 63 -0.81 -12.88 21.09
CA PRO A 63 -0.37 -14.06 21.84
C PRO A 63 0.07 -15.21 20.91
N TYR A 64 -0.34 -15.21 19.64
CA TYR A 64 -0.08 -16.33 18.73
C TYR A 64 1.21 -16.11 17.95
N SER A 65 1.42 -14.92 17.38
CA SER A 65 2.67 -14.62 16.64
C SER A 65 3.81 -14.12 17.53
N ASN A 66 3.51 -13.56 18.69
CA ASN A 66 4.46 -12.75 19.48
C ASN A 66 5.13 -11.65 18.64
N PHE A 67 4.43 -11.12 17.64
CA PHE A 67 4.89 -10.03 16.81
C PHE A 67 3.99 -8.81 17.05
N LEU A 68 4.58 -7.72 17.52
CA LEU A 68 3.85 -6.50 17.89
C LEU A 68 4.08 -5.43 16.84
N VAL A 69 2.98 -4.78 16.45
CA VAL A 69 2.97 -3.67 15.50
C VAL A 69 2.18 -2.52 16.11
N GLY A 70 2.75 -1.32 16.01
CA GLY A 70 2.09 -0.06 16.33
C GLY A 70 1.98 0.82 15.09
N CYS A 71 0.94 1.62 15.06
CA CYS A 71 0.66 2.57 13.99
C CYS A 71 0.26 3.92 14.60
N ALA A 72 0.77 5.01 14.05
CA ALA A 72 0.30 6.37 14.31
C ALA A 72 -0.10 7.04 13.00
N VAL A 73 -1.18 7.81 13.02
CA VAL A 73 -1.75 8.50 11.85
C VAL A 73 -1.92 9.97 12.20
N LEU A 74 -1.35 10.84 11.37
CA LEU A 74 -1.53 12.30 11.42
C LEU A 74 -2.69 12.69 10.50
N LEU A 75 -3.65 13.44 11.03
CA LEU A 75 -4.72 14.06 10.26
C LEU A 75 -4.37 15.51 9.91
N GLU A 76 -5.08 16.10 8.95
CA GLU A 76 -4.93 17.50 8.53
C GLU A 76 -5.17 18.50 9.68
N ASN A 77 -5.99 18.14 10.66
CA ASN A 77 -6.22 18.94 11.87
C ASN A 77 -5.08 18.84 12.91
N GLU A 78 -3.93 18.27 12.55
CA GLU A 78 -2.72 18.06 13.37
C GLU A 78 -2.87 17.07 14.55
N GLU A 79 -4.02 16.41 14.68
CA GLU A 79 -4.24 15.37 15.69
C GLU A 79 -3.62 14.03 15.26
N ILE A 80 -3.13 13.28 16.26
CA ILE A 80 -2.47 11.98 16.05
C ILE A 80 -3.25 10.87 16.76
N TYR A 81 -3.80 9.96 15.95
CA TYR A 81 -4.48 8.76 16.40
C TYR A 81 -3.62 7.52 16.18
N THR A 82 -3.84 6.48 16.99
CA THR A 82 -2.97 5.31 17.02
C THR A 82 -3.74 4.01 16.99
N GLY A 83 -3.12 2.97 16.48
CA GLY A 83 -3.61 1.60 16.51
C GLY A 83 -2.50 0.60 16.79
N SER A 84 -2.88 -0.61 17.21
CA SER A 84 -1.99 -1.75 17.39
C SER A 84 -2.60 -2.99 16.76
N ASN A 85 -1.78 -4.00 16.46
CA ASN A 85 -2.30 -5.25 15.91
C ASN A 85 -3.13 -6.00 16.96
N GLN A 86 -4.23 -6.58 16.50
CA GLN A 86 -5.19 -7.32 17.31
C GLN A 86 -5.39 -8.69 16.66
N GLU A 87 -4.77 -9.72 17.22
CA GLU A 87 -4.91 -11.09 16.74
C GLU A 87 -6.22 -11.72 17.21
N ASN A 88 -6.59 -12.81 16.56
CA ASN A 88 -7.74 -13.62 16.90
C ASN A 88 -7.42 -15.09 16.65
N ALA A 89 -7.96 -16.01 17.46
CA ALA A 89 -7.73 -17.45 17.30
C ALA A 89 -8.08 -17.96 15.88
N ALA A 90 -9.10 -17.38 15.23
CA ALA A 90 -9.53 -17.73 13.89
C ALA A 90 -8.95 -16.76 12.86
N TYR A 91 -7.87 -17.14 12.18
CA TYR A 91 -7.25 -16.32 11.14
C TYR A 91 -8.11 -16.35 9.87
N PRO A 92 -8.34 -15.22 9.17
CA PRO A 92 -7.74 -13.88 9.34
C PRO A 92 -8.68 -12.87 10.05
N SER A 93 -9.37 -13.25 11.13
CA SER A 93 -10.35 -12.38 11.81
C SER A 93 -9.71 -11.23 12.61
N GLY A 94 -8.38 -11.26 12.79
CA GLY A 94 -7.63 -10.18 13.41
C GLY A 94 -7.30 -9.03 12.45
N LEU A 95 -6.85 -7.90 12.99
CA LEU A 95 -6.44 -6.72 12.23
C LEU A 95 -5.00 -6.33 12.53
N CYS A 96 -4.32 -5.85 11.49
CA CYS A 96 -3.02 -5.19 11.63
C CYS A 96 -3.19 -3.79 12.23
N ALA A 97 -2.11 -3.24 12.79
CA ALA A 97 -2.16 -1.94 13.47
C ALA A 97 -2.67 -0.80 12.58
N GLU A 98 -2.29 -0.81 11.30
CA GLU A 98 -2.68 0.18 10.30
C GLU A 98 -4.20 0.16 10.10
N ARG A 99 -4.78 -1.03 9.87
CA ARG A 99 -6.23 -1.17 9.68
C ARG A 99 -7.02 -0.87 10.94
N THR A 100 -6.50 -1.24 12.12
CA THR A 100 -7.09 -0.84 13.40
C THR A 100 -7.18 0.70 13.51
N ALA A 101 -6.10 1.42 13.22
CA ALA A 101 -6.08 2.88 13.28
C ALA A 101 -7.00 3.51 12.22
N LEU A 102 -6.85 3.09 10.95
CA LEU A 102 -7.58 3.66 9.81
C LEU A 102 -9.09 3.49 9.94
N PHE A 103 -9.56 2.29 10.30
CA PHE A 103 -11.00 2.03 10.42
C PHE A 103 -11.61 2.78 11.59
N TRP A 104 -10.87 2.89 12.71
CA TRP A 104 -11.32 3.71 13.83
C TRP A 104 -11.42 5.20 13.43
N ILE A 105 -10.42 5.74 12.73
CA ILE A 105 -10.45 7.12 12.20
C ILE A 105 -11.61 7.28 11.22
N GLY A 106 -11.76 6.39 10.25
CA GLY A 106 -12.83 6.46 9.25
C GLY A 106 -14.24 6.41 9.86
N ALA A 107 -14.41 5.72 10.99
CA ALA A 107 -15.68 5.65 11.71
C ALA A 107 -15.98 6.92 12.54
N ASN A 108 -14.97 7.53 13.15
CA ASN A 108 -15.16 8.67 14.07
C ASN A 108 -14.95 10.04 13.40
N PHE A 109 -14.15 10.09 12.35
CA PHE A 109 -13.73 11.29 11.62
C PHE A 109 -13.81 11.07 10.09
N PRO A 110 -15.00 10.76 9.54
CA PRO A 110 -15.15 10.30 8.16
C PRO A 110 -14.74 11.32 7.08
N ASN A 111 -14.59 12.59 7.46
CA ASN A 111 -14.27 13.72 6.57
C ASN A 111 -12.87 14.28 6.78
N GLU A 112 -12.11 13.78 7.76
CA GLU A 112 -10.74 14.23 7.99
C GLU A 112 -9.79 13.62 6.96
N VAL A 113 -8.83 14.42 6.50
CA VAL A 113 -7.78 14.00 5.56
C VAL A 113 -6.62 13.40 6.33
N ILE A 114 -6.10 12.26 5.85
CA ILE A 114 -4.92 11.61 6.42
C ILE A 114 -3.68 12.14 5.71
N LYS A 115 -2.68 12.61 6.47
CA LYS A 115 -1.45 13.20 5.90
C LYS A 115 -0.28 12.26 5.95
N LYS A 116 -0.07 11.62 7.11
CA LYS A 116 1.06 10.73 7.34
C LYS A 116 0.61 9.52 8.14
N ILE A 117 1.22 8.37 7.85
CA ILE A 117 1.11 7.17 8.68
C ILE A 117 2.51 6.66 9.02
N PHE A 118 2.71 6.27 10.27
CA PHE A 118 3.98 5.75 10.78
C PHE A 118 3.77 4.38 11.41
N ILE A 119 4.47 3.38 10.88
CA ILE A 119 4.34 1.98 11.26
C ILE A 119 5.64 1.53 11.92
N ILE A 120 5.54 0.87 13.06
CA ILE A 120 6.69 0.26 13.74
C ILE A 120 6.32 -1.16 14.14
N GLY A 121 7.18 -2.12 13.83
CA GLY A 121 6.91 -3.53 14.10
C GLY A 121 8.15 -4.33 14.44
N GLY A 122 7.93 -5.48 15.09
CA GLY A 122 8.97 -6.45 15.37
C GLY A 122 8.51 -7.53 16.34
N PRO A 123 9.35 -8.57 16.58
CA PRO A 123 9.11 -9.53 17.64
C PRO A 123 8.88 -8.83 18.98
N ARG A 124 8.07 -9.43 19.85
CA ARG A 124 7.74 -8.88 21.18
C ARG A 124 8.99 -8.55 21.96
N GLU A 125 9.94 -9.48 21.97
CA GLU A 125 11.28 -9.28 22.49
C GLU A 125 12.15 -8.55 21.47
N PHE A 126 12.94 -7.60 21.95
CA PHE A 126 13.82 -6.81 21.09
C PHE A 126 14.81 -7.70 20.33
N SER A 127 14.99 -7.41 19.04
CA SER A 127 15.97 -8.08 18.19
C SER A 127 16.57 -7.10 17.20
N GLU A 128 17.88 -6.88 17.32
CA GLU A 128 18.65 -5.99 16.42
C GLU A 128 18.58 -6.41 14.95
N LYS A 129 18.21 -7.67 14.66
CA LYS A 129 18.15 -8.21 13.30
C LYS A 129 16.82 -7.94 12.59
N THR A 130 15.88 -7.27 13.23
CA THR A 130 14.56 -7.00 12.65
C THR A 130 14.68 -5.85 11.64
N PRO A 131 14.43 -6.07 10.33
CA PRO A 131 14.42 -5.00 9.35
C PRO A 131 13.17 -4.11 9.52
N PRO A 132 13.14 -2.89 8.96
CA PRO A 132 11.94 -2.07 8.93
C PRO A 132 10.77 -2.82 8.29
N ILE A 133 9.59 -2.75 8.92
CA ILE A 133 8.47 -3.63 8.58
C ILE A 133 7.46 -2.90 7.70
N PRO A 134 7.45 -3.14 6.37
CA PRO A 134 6.48 -2.49 5.49
C PRO A 134 5.05 -2.97 5.77
N PRO A 135 4.02 -2.17 5.43
CA PRO A 135 2.63 -2.61 5.56
C PRO A 135 2.37 -3.86 4.70
N CYS A 136 1.54 -4.78 5.23
CA CYS A 136 1.14 -5.98 4.49
C CYS A 136 0.18 -5.64 3.34
N GLY A 137 -0.05 -6.57 2.40
CA GLY A 137 -0.89 -6.32 1.22
C GLY A 137 -2.30 -5.80 1.54
N ALA A 138 -2.95 -6.35 2.58
CA ALA A 138 -4.27 -5.89 3.01
C ALA A 138 -4.26 -4.46 3.57
N CYS A 139 -3.19 -4.08 4.30
CA CYS A 139 -3.01 -2.71 4.78
C CYS A 139 -2.72 -1.74 3.64
N ARG A 140 -1.91 -2.15 2.66
CA ARG A 140 -1.66 -1.35 1.45
C ARG A 140 -2.95 -1.06 0.70
N GLN A 141 -3.79 -2.08 0.50
CA GLN A 141 -5.09 -1.91 -0.16
C GLN A 141 -6.04 -1.02 0.65
N SER A 142 -6.03 -1.14 1.99
CA SER A 142 -6.85 -0.27 2.85
C SER A 142 -6.39 1.18 2.75
N LEU A 143 -5.08 1.45 2.87
CA LEU A 143 -4.51 2.79 2.69
C LEU A 143 -4.80 3.37 1.31
N MET A 144 -4.78 2.54 0.27
CA MET A 144 -5.11 2.96 -1.10
C MET A 144 -6.53 3.49 -1.22
N GLU A 145 -7.49 2.86 -0.55
CA GLU A 145 -8.87 3.35 -0.50
C GLU A 145 -8.93 4.75 0.10
N TYR A 146 -8.19 5.02 1.18
CA TYR A 146 -8.16 6.34 1.80
C TYR A 146 -7.49 7.38 0.89
N GLU A 147 -6.34 7.09 0.28
CA GLU A 147 -5.72 7.97 -0.72
C GLU A 147 -6.67 8.29 -1.88
N THR A 148 -7.37 7.27 -2.40
CA THR A 148 -8.32 7.41 -3.50
C THR A 148 -9.51 8.27 -3.08
N LYS A 149 -10.11 7.99 -1.92
CA LYS A 149 -11.26 8.72 -1.38
C LYS A 149 -10.95 10.19 -1.13
N GLN A 150 -9.77 10.49 -0.58
CA GLN A 150 -9.37 11.86 -0.25
C GLN A 150 -8.74 12.60 -1.45
N ASN A 151 -8.42 11.88 -2.53
CA ASN A 151 -7.71 12.40 -3.72
C ASN A 151 -6.41 13.16 -3.36
N GLU A 152 -5.70 12.65 -2.36
CA GLU A 152 -4.43 13.20 -1.87
C GLU A 152 -3.54 12.05 -1.39
N ASP A 153 -2.24 12.15 -1.67
CA ASP A 153 -1.26 11.15 -1.27
C ASP A 153 -1.07 11.12 0.26
N ILE A 154 -0.84 9.93 0.81
CA ILE A 154 -0.51 9.71 2.23
C ILE A 154 0.97 9.34 2.32
N GLU A 155 1.75 10.10 3.07
CA GLU A 155 3.14 9.72 3.32
C GLU A 155 3.18 8.50 4.26
N VAL A 156 3.88 7.45 3.85
CA VAL A 156 3.96 6.18 4.60
C VAL A 156 5.37 5.96 5.09
N TYR A 157 5.51 5.87 6.41
CA TYR A 157 6.74 5.57 7.12
C TYR A 157 6.64 4.19 7.73
N PHE A 158 7.72 3.41 7.64
CA PHE A 158 7.82 2.14 8.35
C PHE A 158 9.22 1.94 8.92
N SER A 159 9.27 1.45 10.16
CA SER A 159 10.51 1.29 10.91
C SER A 159 10.60 -0.05 11.62
N ASN A 160 11.81 -0.35 12.10
CA ASN A 160 12.07 -1.37 13.11
C ASN A 160 12.21 -0.74 14.50
N LEU A 161 12.58 -1.56 15.49
CA LEU A 161 12.87 -1.12 16.85
C LEU A 161 14.26 -0.47 17.01
N ASN A 162 15.13 -0.58 15.99
CA ASN A 162 16.45 0.07 15.95
C ASN A 162 16.39 1.49 15.37
N GLU A 163 15.18 2.01 15.13
CA GLU A 163 14.97 3.39 14.66
C GLU A 163 15.43 3.64 13.22
N GLU A 164 15.69 2.58 12.44
CA GLU A 164 15.86 2.65 10.98
C GLU A 164 14.49 2.81 10.32
N VAL A 165 14.36 3.77 9.40
CA VAL A 165 13.07 4.20 8.85
C VAL A 165 13.14 4.28 7.33
N PHE A 166 12.10 3.76 6.67
CA PHE A 166 11.85 4.00 5.25
C PHE A 166 10.60 4.86 5.10
N LYS A 167 10.63 5.78 4.14
CA LYS A 167 9.50 6.62 3.77
C LYS A 167 9.21 6.50 2.27
N VAL A 168 7.93 6.40 1.93
CA VAL A 168 7.43 6.68 0.58
C VAL A 168 6.42 7.82 0.63
N ASN A 169 6.35 8.63 -0.43
CA ASN A 169 5.44 9.78 -0.47
C ASN A 169 3.97 9.40 -0.70
N SER A 170 3.70 8.17 -1.11
CA SER A 170 2.34 7.65 -1.37
C SER A 170 2.34 6.13 -1.25
N ILE A 171 1.21 5.55 -0.84
CA ILE A 171 1.00 4.10 -0.84
C ILE A 171 1.05 3.49 -2.25
N LYS A 172 0.85 4.29 -3.31
CA LYS A 172 0.97 3.88 -4.72
C LYS A 172 2.37 3.33 -5.04
N ASN A 173 3.39 3.83 -4.33
CA ASN A 173 4.76 3.36 -4.45
C ASN A 173 4.99 1.97 -3.84
N LEU A 174 4.10 1.51 -2.95
CA LEU A 174 4.15 0.18 -2.34
C LEU A 174 3.12 -0.78 -2.96
N LEU A 175 2.20 -0.28 -3.78
CA LEU A 175 1.15 -1.06 -4.44
C LEU A 175 1.00 -0.63 -5.91
N PRO A 176 1.98 -0.93 -6.78
CA PRO A 176 1.86 -0.64 -8.20
C PRO A 176 0.72 -1.46 -8.81
N PHE A 177 -0.02 -0.86 -9.74
CA PHE A 177 -1.23 -1.45 -10.34
C PHE A 177 -2.30 -1.80 -9.30
N TYR A 178 -2.48 -0.94 -8.30
CA TYR A 178 -3.51 -1.10 -7.29
C TYR A 178 -4.91 -1.20 -7.91
N PHE A 179 -5.79 -1.89 -7.20
CA PHE A 179 -7.21 -1.97 -7.50
C PHE A 179 -7.94 -0.85 -6.76
N ASP A 180 -8.84 -0.15 -7.42
CA ASP A 180 -9.68 0.90 -6.83
C ASP A 180 -11.13 0.83 -7.38
N ALA A 181 -11.95 1.81 -7.01
CA ALA A 181 -13.34 1.88 -7.44
C ALA A 181 -13.54 2.06 -8.96
N THR A 182 -12.51 2.41 -9.74
CA THR A 182 -12.65 2.56 -11.20
C THR A 182 -12.82 1.22 -11.94
N PHE A 183 -12.60 0.11 -11.24
CA PHE A 183 -12.76 -1.26 -11.75
C PHE A 183 -14.10 -1.93 -11.38
N LEU A 184 -14.97 -1.25 -10.62
CA LEU A 184 -16.28 -1.75 -10.16
C LEU A 184 -17.43 -1.06 -10.90
#